data_AF-A0A8T5EVB4-F1
#
_entry.id   AF-A0A8T5EVB4-F1
#
_cell.length_a   1.000
_cell.length_b   1.000
_cell.length_c   1.000
_cell.angle_alpha   90.00
_cell.angle_beta   90.00
_cell.angle_gamma   90.00
#
_symmetry.space_group_name_H-M   'P 1'
#
loop_
_entity.id
_entity.type
_entity.pdbx_description
1 polymer ?
#
loop_
_entity_poly.entity_id
_entity_poly.type
_entity_poly.pdbx_seq_one_letter_code
_entity_poly.pdbx_strand_id
1 'polypeptide(L)'
;EQALECYDEATVLDSWKTRWEAWFCKGQVLSHLGRYEETLECFDEAISIDGTNPEFWTWKSFALKKLGRHEEAEQCFAKVKVAEERE
;
A
#
# COMPACT_ATOMS: atom_id res chain seq x y z
N GLU A 1 9.38 10.17 -13.59
CA GLU A 1 8.52 11.34 -13.32
C GLU A 1 7.19 11.02 -12.64
N GLN A 2 6.61 9.82 -12.78
CA GLN A 2 5.27 9.50 -12.25
C GLN A 2 5.10 9.59 -10.72
N ALA A 3 6.18 9.53 -9.93
CA ALA A 3 6.10 9.59 -8.46
C ALA A 3 5.61 10.95 -7.94
N LEU A 4 5.92 12.03 -8.65
CA LEU A 4 5.64 13.39 -8.20
C LEU A 4 4.20 13.80 -8.51
N GLU A 5 3.66 13.42 -9.68
CA GLU A 5 2.30 13.77 -10.07
C GLU A 5 1.24 13.25 -9.08
N CYS A 6 1.37 12.00 -8.61
CA CYS A 6 0.42 11.45 -7.64
C CYS A 6 0.51 12.10 -6.25
N TYR A 7 1.70 12.61 -5.87
CA TYR A 7 1.87 13.28 -4.58
C TYR A 7 1.28 14.70 -4.60
N ASP A 8 1.44 15.41 -5.72
CA ASP A 8 0.85 16.74 -5.90
C ASP A 8 -0.69 16.68 -5.90
N GLU A 9 -1.31 15.70 -6.56
CA GLU A 9 -2.78 15.54 -6.53
C GLU A 9 -3.34 15.32 -5.13
N ALA A 10 -2.62 14.56 -4.29
CA ALA A 10 -3.04 14.31 -2.92
C ALA A 10 -2.95 15.54 -2.00
N THR A 11 -2.07 16.49 -2.31
CA THR A 11 -1.95 17.74 -1.53
C THR A 11 -3.06 18.74 -1.83
N VAL A 12 -3.72 18.64 -2.99
CA VAL A 12 -4.77 19.56 -3.42
C VAL A 12 -6.14 19.18 -2.83
N LEU A 13 -6.33 17.90 -2.46
CA LEU A 13 -7.59 17.42 -1.89
C LEU A 13 -7.47 17.30 -0.37
N ASP A 14 -7.98 18.34 0.31
CA ASP A 14 -8.04 18.57 1.78
C ASP A 14 -8.87 17.51 2.57
N SER A 15 -8.99 16.30 2.03
CA SER A 15 -9.80 15.21 2.55
C SER A 15 -8.90 14.11 3.08
N TRP A 16 -9.01 13.79 4.37
CA TRP A 16 -8.32 12.65 4.99
C TRP A 16 -8.51 11.32 4.24
N LYS A 17 -9.61 11.16 3.50
CA LYS A 17 -9.88 10.00 2.63
C LYS A 17 -8.99 9.92 1.38
N THR A 18 -8.51 11.02 0.81
CA THR A 18 -7.63 10.99 -0.37
C THR A 18 -6.15 10.83 0.04
N ARG A 19 -5.84 10.88 1.34
CA ARG A 19 -4.48 10.72 1.83
C ARG A 19 -3.95 9.29 1.66
N TRP A 20 -4.79 8.26 1.78
CA TRP A 20 -4.34 6.89 1.51
C TRP A 20 -3.99 6.68 0.03
N GLU A 21 -4.68 7.36 -0.90
CA GLU A 21 -4.41 7.29 -2.35
C GLU A 21 -2.99 7.79 -2.65
N ALA A 22 -2.57 8.87 -2.00
CA ALA A 22 -1.21 9.41 -2.09
C ALA A 22 -0.14 8.38 -1.74
N TRP A 23 -0.33 7.73 -0.59
CA TRP A 23 0.56 6.71 -0.08
C TRP A 23 0.55 5.47 -0.97
N PHE A 24 -0.63 5.09 -1.46
CA PHE A 24 -0.79 3.98 -2.38
C PHE A 24 -0.04 4.21 -3.70
N CYS A 25 -0.24 5.35 -4.35
CA CYS A 25 0.45 5.69 -5.58
C CYS A 25 1.97 5.79 -5.38
N LYS A 26 2.43 6.42 -4.28
CA LYS A 26 3.85 6.45 -3.94
C LYS A 26 4.42 5.04 -3.74
N GLY A 27 3.71 4.18 -3.01
CA GLY A 27 4.09 2.78 -2.81
C GLY A 27 4.20 2.01 -4.12
N GLN A 28 3.24 2.18 -5.04
CA GLN A 28 3.31 1.59 -6.37
C GLN A 28 4.55 2.04 -7.14
N VAL A 29 4.85 3.34 -7.16
CA VAL A 29 6.02 3.86 -7.88
C VAL A 29 7.32 3.36 -7.24
N LEU A 30 7.42 3.35 -5.91
CA LEU A 30 8.58 2.80 -5.20
C LEU A 30 8.78 1.30 -5.49
N SER A 31 7.69 0.54 -5.60
CA SER A 31 7.72 -0.88 -5.97
C SER A 31 8.28 -1.08 -7.38
N HIS A 32 7.87 -0.25 -8.34
CA HIS A 32 8.42 -0.25 -9.70
C HIS A 32 9.90 0.14 -9.74
N LEU A 33 10.34 0.99 -8.80
CA LEU A 33 11.76 1.35 -8.62
C LEU A 33 12.57 0.29 -7.87
N GLY A 34 11.94 -0.82 -7.42
CA GLY A 34 12.58 -1.88 -6.65
C GLY A 34 12.88 -1.50 -5.20
N ARG A 35 12.35 -0.38 -4.70
CA ARG A 35 12.51 0.10 -3.32
C ARG A 35 11.42 -0.49 -2.44
N TYR A 36 11.49 -1.79 -2.22
CA TYR A 36 10.41 -2.53 -1.58
C TYR A 36 10.28 -2.24 -0.08
N GLU A 37 11.34 -1.90 0.65
CA GLU A 37 11.23 -1.48 2.06
C GLU A 37 10.35 -0.23 2.22
N GLU A 38 10.61 0.82 1.44
CA GLU A 38 9.82 2.06 1.50
C GLU A 38 8.40 1.87 0.95
N THR A 39 8.24 0.90 0.05
CA THR A 39 6.92 0.48 -0.42
C THR A 39 6.08 -0.06 0.75
N LEU A 40 6.67 -0.82 1.67
CA LEU A 40 5.97 -1.32 2.86
C LEU A 40 5.53 -0.19 3.77
N GLU A 41 6.40 0.78 4.03
CA GLU A 41 6.07 1.96 4.85
C GLU A 41 4.89 2.73 4.25
N CYS A 42 4.89 2.92 2.93
CA CYS A 42 3.79 3.61 2.25
C CYS A 42 2.47 2.84 2.38
N PHE A 43 2.46 1.52 2.19
CA PHE A 43 1.23 0.75 2.36
C PHE A 43 0.78 0.65 3.81
N ASP A 44 1.70 0.67 4.78
CA ASP A 44 1.34 0.73 6.20
C ASP A 44 0.66 2.04 6.57
N GLU A 45 1.13 3.18 6.04
CA GLU A 45 0.45 4.47 6.19
C GLU A 45 -0.93 4.46 5.51
N ALA A 46 -1.05 3.90 4.29
CA ALA A 46 -2.33 3.77 3.60
C ALA A 46 -3.32 2.93 4.41
N ILE A 47 -2.90 1.79 4.95
CA ILE A 47 -3.70 0.90 5.82
C ILE A 47 -4.09 1.61 7.13
N SER A 48 -3.20 2.42 7.71
CA SER A 48 -3.50 3.17 8.93
C SER A 48 -4.57 4.25 8.72
N ILE A 49 -4.69 4.77 7.49
CA ILE A 49 -5.71 5.76 7.11
C ILE A 49 -7.01 5.06 6.71
N ASP A 50 -6.91 4.04 5.87
CA ASP A 50 -8.04 3.21 5.43
C ASP A 50 -7.64 1.72 5.41
N GLY A 51 -7.98 1.01 6.48
CA GLY A 51 -7.70 -0.42 6.58
C GLY A 51 -8.72 -1.31 5.88
N THR A 52 -9.73 -0.73 5.23
CA THR A 52 -10.85 -1.47 4.63
C THR A 52 -10.55 -1.98 3.22
N ASN A 53 -9.59 -1.35 2.53
CA ASN A 53 -9.23 -1.74 1.17
C ASN A 53 -8.26 -2.95 1.19
N PRO A 54 -8.67 -4.12 0.65
CA PRO A 54 -7.81 -5.31 0.58
C PRO A 54 -6.60 -5.14 -0.37
N GLU A 55 -6.62 -4.16 -1.29
CA GLU A 55 -5.50 -3.90 -2.20
C GLU A 55 -4.22 -3.54 -1.45
N PHE A 56 -4.29 -2.77 -0.36
CA PHE A 56 -3.08 -2.36 0.37
C PHE A 56 -2.34 -3.57 0.96
N TRP A 57 -3.09 -4.51 1.53
CA TRP A 57 -2.53 -5.75 2.06
C TRP A 57 -1.96 -6.65 0.95
N THR A 58 -2.60 -6.65 -0.23
CA THR A 58 -2.13 -7.39 -1.41
C THR A 58 -0.79 -6.85 -1.93
N TRP A 59 -0.69 -5.53 -2.07
CA TRP A 59 0.55 -4.87 -2.49
C TRP A 59 1.65 -4.96 -1.44
N LYS A 60 1.31 -4.84 -0.14
CA LYS A 60 2.24 -5.08 0.97
C LYS A 60 2.81 -6.51 0.91
N SER A 61 1.94 -7.50 0.72
CA SER A 61 2.36 -8.90 0.58
C SER A 61 3.29 -9.10 -0.63
N PHE A 62 2.98 -8.47 -1.76
CA PHE A 62 3.86 -8.50 -2.94
C PHE A 62 5.25 -7.93 -2.63
N ALA A 63 5.34 -6.77 -1.98
CA ALA A 63 6.60 -6.16 -1.58
C ALA A 63 7.38 -7.06 -0.61
N LEU A 64 6.71 -7.66 0.39
CA LEU A 64 7.32 -8.62 1.32
C LEU A 64 7.90 -9.85 0.60
N LYS A 65 7.17 -10.39 -0.40
CA LYS A 65 7.67 -11.50 -1.23
C LYS A 65 8.91 -11.12 -2.01
N LYS A 66 8.98 -9.89 -2.52
CA LYS A 66 10.16 -9.38 -3.26
C LYS A 66 11.37 -9.20 -2.34
N LEU A 67 11.14 -8.96 -1.05
CA LEU A 67 12.17 -8.90 -0.01
C LEU A 67 12.55 -10.27 0.58
N GLY A 68 11.90 -11.36 0.14
CA GLY A 68 12.12 -12.69 0.70
C GLY A 68 11.49 -12.90 2.09
N ARG A 69 10.67 -11.97 2.57
CA ARG A 69 9.95 -12.03 3.86
C ARG A 69 8.64 -12.80 3.71
N HIS A 70 8.76 -14.09 3.38
CA HIS A 70 7.63 -14.94 3.01
C HIS A 70 6.60 -15.11 4.14
N GLU A 71 7.03 -15.29 5.39
CA GLU A 71 6.13 -15.47 6.53
C GLU A 71 5.20 -14.27 6.73
N GLU A 72 5.74 -13.05 6.64
CA GLU A 72 4.96 -11.83 6.78
C GLU A 72 4.03 -11.59 5.60
N ALA A 73 4.44 -12.01 4.40
CA ALA A 73 3.59 -11.96 3.21
C ALA A 73 2.36 -12.85 3.37
N GLU A 74 2.51 -14.05 3.95
CA GLU A 74 1.40 -14.95 4.25
C GLU A 74 0.44 -14.37 5.29
N GLN A 75 0.97 -13.72 6.33
CA GLN A 75 0.14 -13.00 7.31
C GLN A 75 -0.70 -11.89 6.65
N CYS A 76 -0.13 -11.15 5.69
CA CYS A 76 -0.86 -10.15 4.93
C CYS A 76 -1.95 -10.78 4.05
N PHE A 77 -1.66 -11.90 3.38
CA PHE A 77 -2.66 -12.64 2.60
C PHE A 77 -3.82 -13.16 3.45
N ALA A 78 -3.53 -13.64 4.67
CA ALA A 78 -4.56 -14.08 5.60
C ALA A 78 -5.52 -12.95 5.96
N LYS A 79 -5.01 -11.72 6.13
CA LYS A 79 -5.86 -10.54 6.38
C LYS A 79 -6.75 -10.17 5.19
N VAL A 80 -6.24 -10.27 3.96
CA VAL A 80 -7.05 -10.06 2.74
C VAL A 80 -8.21 -11.05 2.71
N LYS A 81 -7.92 -12.34 2.88
CA LYS A 81 -8.93 -13.40 2.79
C LYS A 81 -10.04 -13.24 3.84
N VAL A 82 -9.68 -12.85 5.07
CA VAL A 82 -10.67 -12.58 6.12
C VAL A 82 -11.51 -11.33 5.81
N ALA A 83 -10.97 -10.34 5.09
CA ALA A 83 -11.73 -9.18 4.66
C ALA A 83 -12.73 -9.55 3.55
N GLU A 84 -12.31 -10.32 2.54
CA GLU A 84 -13.16 -10.80 1.44
C GLU A 84 -14.30 -11.71 1.94
N GLU A 85 -14.06 -12.53 2.97
CA GLU A 85 -15.09 -13.39 3.58
C GLU A 85 -16.14 -12.63 4.42
N ARG A 86 -15.93 -11.33 4.67
CA ARG A 86 -16.82 -10.49 5.49
C ARG A 86 -17.71 -9.55 4.69
N GLU A 87 -17.53 -9.47 3.37
CA GLU A 87 -18.42 -8.74 2.43
C GLU A 87 -19.57 -9.62 1.93
#